data_AF-A0A971FG07-F1
#
_entry.id   AF-A0A971FG07-F1
#
_cell.length_a   1.000
_cell.length_b   1.000
_cell.length_c   1.000
_cell.angle_alpha   90.00
_cell.angle_beta   90.00
_cell.angle_gamma   90.00
#
_symmetry.space_group_name_H-M   'P 1'
#
loop_
_entity.id
_entity.type
_entity.pdbx_description
1 polymer ?
#
loop_
_entity_poly.entity_id
_entity_poly.type
_entity_poly.pdbx_seq_one_letter_code
_entity_poly.pdbx_strand_id
1 'polypeptide(L)'
;MHAIVAEIEGGDYQGAGKGSKDIKEILRKVGVDANTIRRAIIAVYEGEMNVAIHAYNGVLRAAITPDALEVIITDTGPGIPDIEQAMREGFSTAPPEARELGFGAGMGLPNIRRNTDRFSLDSTPGKGTTLHFSVFLEPGVLERVNASAITIKQEKCIKCLRCLNACPTQAIRIRAEGPEILRHLCIDCTVCMDVCPQGVFDMDCADDPPPAPGSGILIAPDALFGQFGPAIPRSAVREQLQELGWHEHLYIQHAETALFQAASDFALNEKTAGLGFIPVCPAVLNLIQLRYPSLIPYVLPFLSPMESIRDRLLTGLAVFVPSCPAQSALVRDCGILSPSTRLHPRNLAKSLLPRLQWSRTGTVSDDTVSEPPPCLIITGMRRVCQFLDKAERGLTEDCVLTALYACENGCYGSPVWETPPAVAMFRAKSGGGIIRDERLGPLYRIKPLVPRAGVRLDTDMVKAMKKLREIDRSCKQLPGRDCGVCGAPTCMTLAEDAVMGRAVLDACIFRNNSPGHESGAAKETDR
;
A
#
# COMPACT_ATOMS: atom_id res chain seq x y z
N MET A 1 3.97 -29.35 4.52
CA MET A 1 2.50 -29.30 4.52
C MET A 1 2.02 -28.43 5.68
N HIS A 2 1.34 -27.35 5.36
CA HIS A 2 0.53 -26.55 6.29
C HIS A 2 -0.93 -26.66 5.79
N ALA A 3 -1.89 -26.91 6.68
CA ALA A 3 -3.27 -27.21 6.32
C ALA A 3 -4.23 -26.17 6.93
N ILE A 4 -5.20 -25.74 6.14
CA ILE A 4 -6.20 -24.72 6.47
C ILE A 4 -7.57 -25.34 6.26
N VAL A 5 -8.48 -25.11 7.19
CA VAL A 5 -9.88 -25.51 7.10
C VAL A 5 -10.74 -24.30 7.40
N ALA A 6 -11.69 -23.99 6.51
CA ALA A 6 -12.64 -22.90 6.68
C ALA A 6 -14.05 -23.41 6.40
N GLU A 7 -15.01 -23.05 7.26
CA GLU A 7 -16.43 -23.27 7.05
C GLU A 7 -17.02 -22.10 6.26
N ILE A 8 -17.95 -22.39 5.36
CA ILE A 8 -18.62 -21.41 4.50
C ILE A 8 -20.12 -21.62 4.69
N GLU A 9 -20.83 -20.56 5.05
CA GLU A 9 -22.28 -20.57 5.23
C GLU A 9 -22.98 -20.05 3.96
N GLY A 10 -24.04 -20.75 3.52
CA GLY A 10 -24.87 -20.28 2.41
C GLY A 10 -25.56 -18.96 2.75
N GLY A 11 -25.52 -18.00 1.82
CA GLY A 11 -26.05 -16.65 2.00
C GLY A 11 -25.10 -15.68 2.73
N ASP A 12 -23.98 -16.13 3.30
CA ASP A 12 -22.99 -15.24 3.92
C ASP A 12 -22.00 -14.68 2.89
N TYR A 13 -22.43 -13.67 2.13
CA TYR A 13 -21.58 -12.99 1.16
C TYR A 13 -20.45 -12.16 1.79
N GLN A 14 -20.54 -11.80 3.08
CA GLN A 14 -19.55 -10.95 3.74
C GLN A 14 -18.42 -11.77 4.36
N GLY A 15 -18.74 -12.94 4.93
CA GLY A 15 -17.77 -13.89 5.47
C GLY A 15 -17.11 -14.74 4.39
N ALA A 16 -17.77 -14.96 3.24
CA ALA A 16 -17.15 -15.57 2.07
C ALA A 16 -15.89 -14.79 1.63
N GLY A 17 -14.79 -15.49 1.39
CA GLY A 17 -13.50 -14.89 1.06
C GLY A 17 -12.53 -14.81 2.25
N LYS A 18 -12.87 -15.40 3.40
CA LYS A 18 -11.95 -15.51 4.54
C LYS A 18 -10.85 -16.52 4.25
N GLY A 19 -11.18 -17.68 3.69
CA GLY A 19 -10.21 -18.73 3.38
C GLY A 19 -9.16 -18.26 2.37
N SER A 20 -9.58 -17.58 1.31
CA SER A 20 -8.69 -16.96 0.33
C SER A 20 -7.74 -15.92 0.96
N LYS A 21 -8.22 -15.06 1.87
CA LYS A 21 -7.34 -14.10 2.58
C LYS A 21 -6.28 -14.81 3.43
N ASP A 22 -6.67 -15.83 4.19
CA ASP A 22 -5.75 -16.58 5.05
C ASP A 22 -4.68 -17.31 4.22
N ILE A 23 -5.10 -17.97 3.13
CA ILE A 23 -4.19 -18.61 2.16
C ILE A 23 -3.22 -17.59 1.56
N LYS A 24 -3.70 -16.39 1.18
CA LYS A 24 -2.86 -15.32 0.60
C LYS A 24 -1.72 -14.94 1.52
N GLU A 25 -2.03 -14.67 2.79
CA GLU A 25 -1.02 -14.27 3.77
C GLU A 25 0.03 -15.36 3.98
N ILE A 26 -0.37 -16.63 3.96
CA ILE A 26 0.56 -17.76 4.06
C ILE A 26 1.45 -17.88 2.83
N LEU A 27 0.88 -17.83 1.62
CA LEU A 27 1.66 -17.92 0.38
C LEU A 27 2.69 -16.78 0.27
N ARG A 28 2.33 -15.57 0.71
CA ARG A 28 3.26 -14.44 0.81
C ARG A 28 4.40 -14.74 1.79
N LYS A 29 4.08 -15.23 3.00
CA LYS A 29 5.07 -15.56 4.05
C LYS A 29 6.10 -16.61 3.63
N VAL A 30 5.68 -17.59 2.84
CA VAL A 30 6.57 -18.65 2.34
C VAL A 30 7.31 -18.25 1.06
N GLY A 31 6.99 -17.08 0.49
CA GLY A 31 7.74 -16.47 -0.61
C GLY A 31 7.32 -16.93 -2.01
N VAL A 32 6.04 -17.25 -2.21
CA VAL A 32 5.49 -17.59 -3.54
C VAL A 32 5.43 -16.34 -4.43
N ASP A 33 5.63 -16.54 -5.74
CA ASP A 33 5.46 -15.50 -6.76
C ASP A 33 4.06 -14.86 -6.72
N ALA A 34 4.01 -13.55 -6.98
CA ALA A 34 2.77 -12.80 -6.87
C ALA A 34 1.72 -13.16 -7.92
N ASN A 35 2.12 -13.53 -9.13
CA ASN A 35 1.18 -13.96 -10.16
C ASN A 35 0.55 -15.30 -9.79
N THR A 36 1.35 -16.22 -9.25
CA THR A 36 0.87 -17.49 -8.69
C THR A 36 -0.07 -17.27 -7.51
N ILE A 37 0.25 -16.35 -6.59
CA ILE A 37 -0.65 -15.96 -5.50
C ILE A 37 -1.97 -15.42 -6.07
N ARG A 38 -1.93 -14.48 -7.03
CA ARG A 38 -3.14 -13.90 -7.64
C ARG A 38 -4.04 -14.99 -8.22
N ARG A 39 -3.48 -15.89 -9.04
CA ARG A 39 -4.21 -17.02 -9.63
C ARG A 39 -4.88 -17.89 -8.56
N ALA A 40 -4.13 -18.27 -7.53
CA ALA A 40 -4.64 -19.06 -6.42
C ALA A 40 -5.80 -18.35 -5.69
N ILE A 41 -5.66 -17.06 -5.40
CA ILE A 41 -6.68 -16.31 -4.65
C ILE A 41 -7.96 -16.14 -5.45
N ILE A 42 -7.88 -15.87 -6.76
CA ILE A 42 -9.05 -15.82 -7.63
C ILE A 42 -9.80 -17.16 -7.58
N ALA A 43 -9.09 -18.28 -7.77
CA ALA A 43 -9.69 -19.61 -7.76
C ALA A 43 -10.35 -19.95 -6.41
N VAL A 44 -9.68 -19.64 -5.30
CA VAL A 44 -10.22 -19.88 -3.96
C VAL A 44 -11.44 -19.00 -3.68
N TYR A 45 -11.36 -17.71 -3.97
CA TYR A 45 -12.45 -16.75 -3.71
C TYR A 45 -13.70 -17.12 -4.51
N GLU A 46 -13.57 -17.44 -5.80
CA GLU A 46 -14.68 -17.89 -6.64
C GLU A 46 -15.27 -19.21 -6.11
N GLY A 47 -14.44 -20.12 -5.61
CA GLY A 47 -14.88 -21.35 -4.97
C GLY A 47 -15.70 -21.10 -3.70
N GLU A 48 -15.23 -20.20 -2.82
CA GLU A 48 -15.97 -19.77 -1.62
C GLU A 48 -17.31 -19.12 -1.98
N MET A 49 -17.31 -18.21 -2.95
CA MET A 49 -18.50 -17.52 -3.41
C MET A 49 -19.52 -18.47 -4.05
N ASN A 50 -19.07 -19.48 -4.80
CA ASN A 50 -19.98 -20.49 -5.36
C ASN A 50 -20.76 -21.23 -4.27
N VAL A 51 -20.11 -21.59 -3.15
CA VAL A 51 -20.79 -22.20 -2.00
C VAL A 51 -21.77 -21.21 -1.37
N ALA A 52 -21.33 -19.97 -1.12
CA ALA A 52 -22.17 -18.94 -0.49
C ALA A 52 -23.41 -18.60 -1.33
N ILE A 53 -23.32 -18.65 -2.67
CA ILE A 53 -24.42 -18.30 -3.57
C ILE A 53 -25.34 -19.51 -3.85
N HIS A 54 -24.77 -20.70 -4.04
CA HIS A 54 -25.51 -21.84 -4.63
C HIS A 54 -25.75 -23.02 -3.67
N ALA A 55 -25.13 -23.04 -2.48
CA ALA A 55 -25.21 -24.14 -1.53
C ALA A 55 -25.75 -23.70 -0.15
N TYR A 56 -26.02 -24.67 0.72
CA TYR A 56 -26.50 -24.41 2.08
C TYR A 56 -25.35 -24.15 3.04
N ASN A 57 -24.27 -24.92 2.90
CA ASN A 57 -23.01 -24.76 3.62
C ASN A 57 -21.91 -25.52 2.87
N GLY A 58 -20.65 -25.24 3.20
CA GLY A 58 -19.52 -26.00 2.71
C GLY A 58 -18.27 -25.86 3.56
N VAL A 59 -17.28 -26.66 3.22
CA VAL A 59 -15.99 -26.70 3.89
C VAL A 59 -14.89 -26.59 2.84
N LEU A 60 -14.07 -25.57 2.98
CA LEU A 60 -12.81 -25.41 2.27
C LEU A 60 -11.70 -26.09 3.06
N ARG A 61 -10.94 -26.96 2.41
CA ARG A 61 -9.71 -27.58 2.91
C ARG A 61 -8.58 -27.25 1.94
N ALA A 62 -7.58 -26.54 2.43
CA ALA A 62 -6.38 -26.23 1.65
C ALA A 62 -5.14 -26.83 2.30
N ALA A 63 -4.26 -27.40 1.48
CA ALA A 63 -2.96 -27.92 1.90
C ALA A 63 -1.86 -27.26 1.07
N ILE A 64 -0.92 -26.62 1.75
CA ILE A 64 0.21 -25.93 1.11
C ILE A 64 1.46 -26.79 1.28
N THR A 65 1.99 -27.26 0.16
CA THR A 65 3.23 -28.01 0.02
C THR A 65 4.27 -27.12 -0.68
N PRO A 66 5.57 -27.45 -0.63
CA PRO A 66 6.57 -26.68 -1.38
C PRO A 66 6.21 -26.54 -2.86
N ASP A 67 5.65 -27.57 -3.49
CA ASP A 67 5.45 -27.57 -4.94
C ASP A 67 4.05 -27.09 -5.37
N ALA A 68 3.05 -27.16 -4.48
CA ALA A 68 1.66 -26.88 -4.82
C ALA A 68 0.81 -26.41 -3.63
N LEU A 69 -0.17 -25.56 -3.94
CA LEU A 69 -1.39 -25.37 -3.16
C LEU A 69 -2.44 -26.37 -3.68
N GLU A 70 -2.91 -27.25 -2.81
CA GLU A 70 -4.00 -28.18 -3.06
C GLU A 70 -5.26 -27.71 -2.35
N VAL A 71 -6.38 -27.57 -3.05
CA VAL A 71 -7.64 -27.08 -2.49
C VAL A 71 -8.77 -28.06 -2.80
N ILE A 72 -9.57 -28.33 -1.78
CA ILE A 72 -10.79 -29.13 -1.84
C ILE A 72 -11.90 -28.31 -1.21
N ILE A 73 -12.99 -28.09 -1.95
CA ILE A 73 -14.20 -27.44 -1.45
C ILE A 73 -15.33 -28.45 -1.59
N THR A 74 -15.95 -28.80 -0.47
CA THR A 74 -17.10 -29.71 -0.44
C THR A 74 -18.29 -28.97 0.14
N ASP A 75 -19.41 -28.99 -0.57
CA ASP A 75 -20.66 -28.37 -0.11
C ASP A 75 -21.77 -29.38 0.11
N THR A 76 -22.73 -28.97 0.92
CA THR A 76 -24.08 -29.55 0.93
C THR A 76 -25.03 -28.56 0.28
N GLY A 77 -25.74 -29.02 -0.74
CA GLY A 77 -26.51 -28.13 -1.60
C GLY A 77 -27.35 -28.89 -2.63
N PRO A 78 -28.04 -28.17 -3.53
CA PRO A 78 -28.85 -28.77 -4.58
C PRO A 78 -28.02 -29.56 -5.60
N GLY A 79 -26.70 -29.36 -5.65
CA GLY A 79 -25.83 -29.92 -6.69
C GLY A 79 -26.04 -29.26 -8.05
N ILE A 80 -25.17 -29.61 -8.99
CA ILE A 80 -25.14 -29.11 -10.37
C ILE A 80 -25.67 -30.22 -11.28
N PRO A 81 -26.85 -30.06 -11.90
CA PRO A 81 -27.42 -31.08 -12.78
C PRO A 81 -26.63 -31.30 -14.08
N ASP A 82 -26.12 -30.22 -14.66
CA ASP A 82 -25.35 -30.22 -15.90
C ASP A 82 -24.06 -29.43 -15.70
N ILE A 83 -22.96 -30.16 -15.48
CA ILE A 83 -21.63 -29.59 -15.26
C ILE A 83 -21.13 -28.89 -16.53
N GLU A 84 -21.40 -29.45 -17.72
CA GLU A 84 -20.94 -28.83 -18.97
C GLU A 84 -21.59 -27.47 -19.20
N GLN A 85 -22.88 -27.35 -18.89
CA GLN A 85 -23.59 -26.09 -18.95
C GLN A 85 -23.07 -25.09 -17.90
N ALA A 86 -22.83 -25.55 -16.66
CA ALA A 86 -22.29 -24.71 -15.59
C ALA A 86 -20.87 -24.17 -15.89
N MET A 87 -20.12 -24.85 -16.76
CA MET A 87 -18.81 -24.44 -17.24
C MET A 87 -18.85 -23.45 -18.42
N ARG A 88 -20.03 -23.06 -18.94
CA ARG A 88 -20.14 -22.07 -20.02
C ARG A 88 -20.14 -20.65 -19.46
N GLU A 89 -19.26 -19.81 -20.00
CA GLU A 89 -19.19 -18.40 -19.64
C GLU A 89 -20.54 -17.70 -19.86
N GLY A 90 -20.96 -16.89 -18.89
CA GLY A 90 -22.24 -16.18 -18.91
C GLY A 90 -23.44 -16.99 -18.40
N PHE A 91 -23.29 -18.29 -18.12
CA PHE A 91 -24.35 -19.10 -17.53
C PHE A 91 -24.32 -19.01 -16.00
N SER A 92 -25.44 -18.62 -15.37
CA SER A 92 -25.55 -18.58 -13.92
C SER A 92 -26.97 -18.88 -13.44
N THR A 93 -27.07 -19.68 -12.38
CA THR A 93 -28.30 -19.96 -11.62
C THR A 93 -28.45 -19.08 -10.38
N ALA A 94 -27.66 -18.01 -10.26
CA ALA A 94 -27.64 -17.17 -9.06
C ALA A 94 -29.01 -16.50 -8.83
N PRO A 95 -29.49 -16.43 -7.57
CA PRO A 95 -30.74 -15.77 -7.23
C PRO A 95 -30.69 -14.26 -7.53
N PRO A 96 -31.83 -13.59 -7.75
CA PRO A 96 -31.89 -12.15 -8.04
C PRO A 96 -31.12 -11.28 -7.04
N GLU A 97 -31.25 -11.60 -5.75
CA GLU A 97 -30.56 -10.90 -4.65
C GLU A 97 -29.03 -10.92 -4.83
N ALA A 98 -28.44 -12.05 -5.25
CA ALA A 98 -27.01 -12.15 -5.51
C ALA A 98 -26.60 -11.35 -6.76
N ARG A 99 -27.46 -11.27 -7.77
CA ARG A 99 -27.21 -10.49 -8.99
C ARG A 99 -27.28 -8.98 -8.74
N GLU A 100 -28.20 -8.53 -7.89
CA GLU A 100 -28.28 -7.13 -7.46
C GLU A 100 -27.01 -6.68 -6.71
N LEU A 101 -26.35 -7.61 -6.02
CA LEU A 101 -25.06 -7.38 -5.36
C LEU A 101 -23.85 -7.46 -6.33
N GLY A 102 -24.08 -7.67 -7.62
CA GLY A 102 -23.04 -7.78 -8.64
C GLY A 102 -22.43 -9.17 -8.80
N PHE A 103 -22.97 -10.20 -8.13
CA PHE A 103 -22.52 -11.59 -8.30
C PHE A 103 -23.33 -12.31 -9.39
N GLY A 104 -22.91 -13.53 -9.77
CA GLY A 104 -23.70 -14.35 -10.68
C GLY A 104 -23.65 -13.96 -12.16
N ALA A 105 -22.57 -13.33 -12.61
CA ALA A 105 -22.31 -13.06 -14.03
C ALA A 105 -22.00 -14.33 -14.85
N GLY A 106 -21.93 -15.51 -14.23
CA GLY A 106 -21.65 -16.79 -14.90
C GLY A 106 -20.19 -17.01 -15.26
N MET A 107 -19.27 -16.41 -14.50
CA MET A 107 -17.82 -16.50 -14.74
C MET A 107 -17.08 -17.37 -13.72
N GLY A 108 -17.71 -17.80 -12.62
CA GLY A 108 -17.04 -18.42 -11.48
C GLY A 108 -16.26 -19.69 -11.81
N LEU A 109 -16.94 -20.79 -12.19
CA LEU A 109 -16.27 -22.05 -12.53
C LEU A 109 -15.28 -21.94 -13.71
N PRO A 110 -15.59 -21.23 -14.82
CA PRO A 110 -14.61 -20.95 -15.87
C PRO A 110 -13.36 -20.22 -15.36
N ASN A 111 -13.53 -19.21 -14.49
CA ASN A 111 -12.43 -18.46 -13.89
C ASN A 111 -11.56 -19.35 -13.01
N ILE A 112 -12.16 -20.22 -12.19
CA ILE A 112 -11.40 -21.18 -11.37
C ILE A 112 -10.53 -22.04 -12.29
N ARG A 113 -11.12 -22.70 -13.29
CA ARG A 113 -10.39 -23.56 -14.23
C ARG A 113 -9.26 -22.84 -14.94
N ARG A 114 -9.47 -21.58 -15.35
CA ARG A 114 -8.46 -20.76 -16.05
C ARG A 114 -7.27 -20.40 -15.17
N ASN A 115 -7.47 -20.27 -13.85
CA ASN A 115 -6.43 -19.86 -12.92
C ASN A 115 -5.70 -21.02 -12.24
N THR A 116 -6.19 -22.26 -12.37
CA THR A 116 -5.63 -23.46 -11.73
C THR A 116 -4.88 -24.36 -12.71
N ASP A 117 -3.87 -25.11 -12.24
CA ASP A 117 -3.10 -26.04 -13.07
C ASP A 117 -3.76 -27.42 -13.18
N ARG A 118 -4.48 -27.83 -12.12
CA ARG A 118 -5.33 -29.03 -12.11
C ARG A 118 -6.71 -28.66 -11.59
N PHE A 119 -7.75 -29.28 -12.15
CA PHE A 119 -9.13 -28.99 -11.82
C PHE A 119 -9.98 -30.25 -12.00
N SER A 120 -10.81 -30.59 -11.00
CA SER A 120 -11.89 -31.56 -11.11
C SER A 120 -13.11 -31.09 -10.33
N LEU A 121 -14.29 -31.43 -10.84
CA LEU A 121 -15.57 -31.05 -10.24
C LEU A 121 -16.51 -32.25 -10.31
N ASP A 122 -16.96 -32.69 -9.15
CA ASP A 122 -17.89 -33.80 -9.00
C ASP A 122 -19.15 -33.30 -8.31
N SER A 123 -20.31 -33.40 -8.97
CA SER A 123 -21.57 -32.96 -8.40
C SER A 123 -22.65 -34.00 -8.61
N THR A 124 -23.52 -34.16 -7.62
CA THR A 124 -24.70 -35.03 -7.73
C THR A 124 -25.94 -34.24 -7.32
N PRO A 125 -26.98 -34.16 -8.17
CA PRO A 125 -28.24 -33.50 -7.83
C PRO A 125 -28.81 -33.99 -6.49
N GLY A 126 -29.13 -33.05 -5.61
CA GLY A 126 -29.67 -33.29 -4.27
C GLY A 126 -28.65 -33.76 -3.23
N LYS A 127 -27.36 -33.90 -3.57
CA LYS A 127 -26.30 -34.29 -2.61
C LYS A 127 -25.22 -33.23 -2.39
N GLY A 128 -25.05 -32.29 -3.32
CA GLY A 128 -24.03 -31.23 -3.27
C GLY A 128 -22.92 -31.41 -4.29
N THR A 129 -21.88 -30.58 -4.17
CA THR A 129 -20.73 -30.54 -5.09
C THR A 129 -19.40 -30.66 -4.34
N THR A 130 -18.43 -31.28 -5.01
CA THR A 130 -17.03 -31.32 -4.58
C THR A 130 -16.14 -30.78 -5.69
N LEU A 131 -15.44 -29.70 -5.39
CA LEU A 131 -14.47 -29.06 -6.27
C LEU A 131 -13.06 -29.35 -5.76
N HIS A 132 -12.19 -29.84 -6.63
CA HIS A 132 -10.77 -30.00 -6.37
C HIS A 132 -9.96 -29.20 -7.38
N PHE A 133 -8.93 -28.51 -6.91
CA PHE A 133 -7.94 -27.91 -7.80
C PHE A 133 -6.57 -27.79 -7.16
N SER A 134 -5.55 -27.68 -8.01
CA SER A 134 -4.17 -27.47 -7.61
C SER A 134 -3.60 -26.25 -8.31
N VAL A 135 -2.75 -25.51 -7.60
CA VAL A 135 -1.93 -24.42 -8.15
C VAL A 135 -0.48 -24.68 -7.84
N PHE A 136 0.36 -24.82 -8.86
CA PHE A 136 1.80 -25.03 -8.69
C PHE A 136 2.46 -23.75 -8.17
N LEU A 137 3.35 -23.92 -7.19
CA LEU A 137 4.01 -22.81 -6.52
C LEU A 137 5.37 -22.54 -7.14
N GLU A 138 5.59 -21.28 -7.49
CA GLU A 138 6.89 -20.80 -7.98
C GLU A 138 7.50 -19.86 -6.93
N PRO A 139 8.81 -19.94 -6.64
CA PRO A 139 9.47 -18.99 -5.75
C PRO A 139 9.48 -17.58 -6.36
N GLY A 140 9.05 -16.58 -5.59
CA GLY A 140 9.11 -15.19 -6.02
C GLY A 140 10.55 -14.65 -6.09
N VAL A 141 10.79 -13.78 -7.07
CA VAL A 141 12.06 -13.05 -7.23
C VAL A 141 12.16 -11.95 -6.16
N LEU A 142 13.28 -11.93 -5.42
CA LEU A 142 13.57 -10.88 -4.46
C LEU A 142 14.23 -9.70 -5.17
N GLU A 143 13.46 -8.69 -5.54
CA GLU A 143 14.06 -7.40 -5.93
C GLU A 143 14.43 -6.57 -4.70
N ARG A 144 15.52 -5.79 -4.84
CA ARG A 144 15.98 -4.88 -3.79
C ARG A 144 14.91 -3.82 -3.55
N VAL A 145 14.45 -3.72 -2.31
CA VAL A 145 13.58 -2.64 -1.85
C VAL A 145 14.36 -1.33 -1.92
N ASN A 146 13.77 -0.27 -2.50
CA ASN A 146 14.34 1.08 -2.41
C ASN A 146 14.65 1.41 -0.94
N ALA A 147 15.83 1.96 -0.68
CA ALA A 147 16.24 2.33 0.67
C ALA A 147 15.23 3.33 1.25
N SER A 148 14.49 2.89 2.26
CA SER A 148 13.46 3.69 2.92
C SER A 148 14.07 4.95 3.53
N ALA A 149 13.41 6.09 3.33
CA ALA A 149 13.94 7.39 3.75
C ALA A 149 13.37 7.90 5.08
N ILE A 150 12.58 7.10 5.80
CA ILE A 150 12.07 7.51 7.11
C ILE A 150 13.19 7.45 8.17
N THR A 151 13.26 8.46 9.03
CA THR A 151 14.18 8.53 10.17
C THR A 151 13.41 8.51 11.49
N ILE A 152 14.07 8.13 12.58
CA ILE A 152 13.45 7.88 13.88
C ILE A 152 14.29 8.54 14.98
N LYS A 153 13.65 9.35 15.81
CA LYS A 153 14.18 9.97 17.03
C LYS A 153 13.64 9.20 18.24
N GLN A 154 14.24 8.04 18.50
CA GLN A 154 13.73 7.05 19.47
C GLN A 154 13.53 7.63 20.87
N GLU A 155 14.43 8.51 21.28
CA GLU A 155 14.47 9.21 22.57
C GLU A 155 13.22 10.08 22.84
N LYS A 156 12.48 10.49 21.80
CA LYS A 156 11.23 11.25 21.95
C LYS A 156 10.00 10.36 22.20
N CYS A 157 10.14 9.04 22.11
CA CYS A 157 9.00 8.13 22.12
C CYS A 157 8.47 7.87 23.53
N ILE A 158 7.20 8.23 23.76
CA ILE A 158 6.45 7.93 24.99
C ILE A 158 5.75 6.55 24.96
N LYS A 159 6.06 5.70 23.97
CA LYS A 159 5.50 4.33 23.81
C LYS A 159 3.96 4.26 23.80
N CYS A 160 3.27 5.29 23.29
CA CYS A 160 1.80 5.35 23.22
C CYS A 160 1.13 4.39 22.21
N LEU A 161 1.89 3.57 21.48
CA LEU A 161 1.44 2.56 20.51
C LEU A 161 0.65 3.05 19.28
N ARG A 162 0.35 4.35 19.14
CA ARG A 162 -0.44 4.89 18.01
C ARG A 162 0.14 4.53 16.64
N CYS A 163 1.44 4.72 16.46
CA CYS A 163 2.13 4.41 15.19
C CYS A 163 2.12 2.91 14.88
N LEU A 164 2.29 2.07 15.90
CA LEU A 164 2.22 0.61 15.79
C LEU A 164 0.85 0.16 15.27
N ASN A 165 -0.23 0.70 15.85
CA ASN A 165 -1.61 0.35 15.45
C ASN A 165 -2.04 0.97 14.11
N ALA A 166 -1.49 2.13 13.74
CA ALA A 166 -1.87 2.82 12.51
C ALA A 166 -1.12 2.32 11.26
N CYS A 167 0.01 1.63 11.40
CA CYS A 167 0.85 1.23 10.28
C CYS A 167 0.12 0.23 9.35
N PRO A 168 -0.14 0.59 8.07
CA PRO A 168 -0.96 -0.23 7.17
C PRO A 168 -0.28 -1.54 6.75
N THR A 169 1.03 -1.66 7.00
CA THR A 169 1.85 -2.83 6.64
C THR A 169 2.45 -3.52 7.85
N GLN A 170 2.04 -3.11 9.07
CA GLN A 170 2.55 -3.65 10.33
C GLN A 170 4.09 -3.64 10.41
N ALA A 171 4.74 -2.61 9.85
CA ALA A 171 6.19 -2.48 9.81
C ALA A 171 6.82 -2.04 11.13
N ILE A 172 6.02 -1.49 12.05
CA ILE A 172 6.52 -0.87 13.30
C ILE A 172 6.55 -1.89 14.44
N ARG A 173 7.61 -1.84 15.24
CA ARG A 173 7.73 -2.50 16.55
C ARG A 173 8.05 -1.46 17.61
N ILE A 174 7.58 -1.63 18.83
CA ILE A 174 7.94 -0.79 19.98
C ILE A 174 8.80 -1.63 20.92
N ARG A 175 10.07 -1.25 21.11
CA ARG A 175 11.03 -1.94 21.99
C ARG A 175 11.39 -1.06 23.19
N ALA A 176 12.35 -1.53 23.98
CA ALA A 176 12.85 -0.81 25.15
C ALA A 176 13.33 0.60 24.78
N GLU A 177 14.13 0.73 23.72
CA GLU A 177 14.70 2.02 23.29
C GLU A 177 13.71 2.91 22.53
N GLY A 178 12.61 2.35 22.01
CA GLY A 178 11.62 3.11 21.25
C GLY A 178 11.13 2.36 20.02
N PRO A 179 10.62 3.05 18.99
CA PRO A 179 10.12 2.42 17.79
C PRO A 179 11.27 1.92 16.89
N GLU A 180 11.05 0.77 16.30
CA GLU A 180 11.86 0.18 15.23
C GLU A 180 10.98 -0.03 13.99
N ILE A 181 11.57 0.10 12.80
CA ILE A 181 10.87 -0.11 11.53
C ILE A 181 11.52 -1.24 10.77
N LEU A 182 10.74 -2.28 10.48
CA LEU A 182 11.09 -3.32 9.52
C LEU A 182 11.07 -2.73 8.11
N ARG A 183 12.25 -2.31 7.63
CA ARG A 183 12.41 -1.55 6.38
C ARG A 183 11.81 -2.23 5.15
N HIS A 184 11.86 -3.57 5.09
CA HIS A 184 11.28 -4.35 3.99
C HIS A 184 9.74 -4.33 3.95
N LEU A 185 9.07 -3.94 5.06
CA LEU A 185 7.61 -3.76 5.12
C LEU A 185 7.20 -2.28 5.05
N CYS A 186 8.14 -1.35 5.24
CA CYS A 186 7.82 0.06 5.23
C CYS A 186 7.57 0.55 3.79
N ILE A 187 6.49 1.28 3.62
CA ILE A 187 6.09 1.89 2.34
C ILE A 187 6.31 3.40 2.32
N ASP A 188 6.91 3.96 3.38
CA ASP A 188 7.23 5.39 3.53
C ASP A 188 6.02 6.34 3.42
N CYS A 189 4.86 5.87 3.90
CA CYS A 189 3.54 6.52 3.72
C CYS A 189 3.16 7.62 4.72
N THR A 190 4.06 8.03 5.62
CA THR A 190 3.87 9.07 6.66
C THR A 190 2.76 8.86 7.69
N VAL A 191 1.97 7.80 7.64
CA VAL A 191 0.92 7.52 8.66
C VAL A 191 1.46 7.52 10.09
N CYS A 192 2.68 7.03 10.30
CA CYS A 192 3.32 7.07 11.62
C CYS A 192 3.71 8.48 12.08
N MET A 193 4.05 9.38 11.15
CA MET A 193 4.31 10.79 11.45
C MET A 193 3.02 11.47 11.88
N ASP A 194 1.93 11.25 11.15
CA ASP A 194 0.62 11.84 11.38
C ASP A 194 0.07 11.53 12.78
N VAL A 195 0.14 10.26 13.20
CA VAL A 195 -0.44 9.83 14.48
C VAL A 195 0.48 10.04 15.70
N CYS A 196 1.75 10.43 15.49
CA CYS A 196 2.73 10.55 16.56
C CYS A 196 2.66 11.92 17.26
N PRO A 197 2.26 11.99 18.54
CA PRO A 197 2.16 13.26 19.25
C PRO A 197 3.52 13.86 19.66
N GLN A 198 4.63 13.16 19.43
CA GLN A 198 5.98 13.56 19.89
C GLN A 198 6.93 13.90 18.74
N GLY A 199 6.48 13.81 17.48
CA GLY A 199 7.35 14.05 16.33
C GLY A 199 8.57 13.13 16.29
N VAL A 200 8.38 11.85 16.60
CA VAL A 200 9.44 10.81 16.60
C VAL A 200 9.90 10.48 15.18
N PHE A 201 8.98 10.49 14.22
CA PHE A 201 9.25 10.09 12.84
C PHE A 201 9.50 11.33 11.98
N ASP A 202 10.52 11.25 11.14
CA ASP A 202 10.92 12.32 10.23
C ASP A 202 11.45 11.71 8.92
N MET A 203 12.02 12.51 8.02
CA MET A 203 12.64 12.00 6.79
C MET A 203 14.12 12.35 6.68
N ASP A 204 14.85 11.54 5.93
CA ASP A 204 16.25 11.76 5.56
C ASP A 204 16.33 12.81 4.44
N CYS A 205 16.56 14.04 4.87
CA CYS A 205 16.84 15.23 4.06
C CYS A 205 17.90 16.07 4.76
N ALA A 206 18.56 16.96 4.02
CA ALA A 206 19.38 18.01 4.59
C ALA A 206 18.50 18.99 5.39
N ASP A 207 18.96 19.35 6.58
CA ASP A 207 18.28 20.30 7.46
C ASP A 207 18.39 21.74 6.94
N ASP A 208 19.59 22.13 6.49
CA ASP A 208 19.83 23.46 5.95
C ASP A 208 19.68 23.47 4.42
N PRO A 209 19.07 24.53 3.85
CA PRO A 209 19.17 24.76 2.42
C PRO A 209 20.67 24.86 2.08
N PRO A 210 21.19 24.06 1.12
CA PRO A 210 22.56 24.25 0.69
C PRO A 210 22.74 25.69 0.21
N PRO A 211 23.91 26.32 0.38
CA PRO A 211 24.17 27.63 -0.19
C PRO A 211 23.79 27.56 -1.67
N ALA A 212 22.88 28.44 -2.10
CA ALA A 212 22.25 28.30 -3.40
C ALA A 212 23.35 28.17 -4.46
N PRO A 213 23.46 27.00 -5.10
CA PRO A 213 24.43 26.83 -6.16
C PRO A 213 23.96 27.79 -7.26
N GLY A 214 24.82 28.71 -7.70
CA GLY A 214 24.45 29.74 -8.68
C GLY A 214 23.92 29.21 -10.04
N SER A 215 23.76 27.89 -10.19
CA SER A 215 23.24 27.17 -11.37
C SER A 215 22.31 25.99 -11.06
N GLY A 216 21.82 25.80 -9.81
CA GLY A 216 20.95 24.66 -9.47
C GLY A 216 19.45 24.94 -9.58
N ILE A 217 18.68 23.91 -9.91
CA ILE A 217 17.21 23.97 -10.03
C ILE A 217 16.57 23.50 -8.72
N LEU A 218 15.68 24.30 -8.14
CA LEU A 218 14.86 23.90 -7.00
C LEU A 218 13.56 23.26 -7.49
N ILE A 219 13.29 22.03 -7.07
CA ILE A 219 12.05 21.30 -7.35
C ILE A 219 11.21 21.26 -6.08
N ALA A 220 10.10 22.00 -6.08
CA ALA A 220 9.25 22.17 -4.90
C ALA A 220 7.81 21.67 -5.14
N PRO A 221 7.10 21.24 -4.09
CA PRO A 221 5.68 20.92 -4.16
C PRO A 221 4.84 22.19 -4.04
N ASP A 222 3.69 22.23 -4.72
CA ASP A 222 2.73 23.34 -4.57
C ASP A 222 2.22 23.51 -3.14
N ALA A 223 2.26 22.45 -2.34
CA ALA A 223 1.96 22.49 -0.92
C ALA A 223 2.79 23.52 -0.14
N LEU A 224 3.97 23.92 -0.65
CA LEU A 224 4.79 24.99 -0.10
C LEU A 224 4.01 26.32 -0.05
N PHE A 225 3.29 26.68 -1.11
CA PHE A 225 2.52 27.93 -1.15
C PHE A 225 1.37 27.94 -0.14
N GLY A 226 0.83 26.76 0.18
CA GLY A 226 -0.20 26.58 1.19
C GLY A 226 0.27 26.85 2.62
N GLN A 227 1.58 26.95 2.86
CA GLN A 227 2.14 27.15 4.20
C GLN A 227 2.06 28.61 4.68
N PHE A 228 1.81 29.55 3.77
CA PHE A 228 1.80 30.98 4.08
C PHE A 228 0.37 31.51 4.27
N GLY A 229 0.25 32.69 4.88
CA GLY A 229 -1.03 33.35 5.10
C GLY A 229 -1.71 33.77 3.79
N PRO A 230 -3.03 34.04 3.79
CA PRO A 230 -3.78 34.39 2.58
C PRO A 230 -3.35 35.72 1.93
N ALA A 231 -2.57 36.54 2.65
CA ALA A 231 -2.00 37.79 2.13
C ALA A 231 -0.71 37.59 1.31
N ILE A 232 -0.16 36.38 1.27
CA ILE A 232 1.09 36.07 0.59
C ILE A 232 0.80 35.44 -0.79
N PRO A 233 1.01 36.15 -1.90
CA PRO A 233 0.84 35.59 -3.22
C PRO A 233 1.98 34.62 -3.58
N ARG A 234 1.75 33.75 -4.58
CA ARG A 234 2.77 32.82 -5.09
C ARG A 234 4.00 33.55 -5.64
N SER A 235 3.81 34.75 -6.21
CA SER A 235 4.90 35.61 -6.69
C SER A 235 5.87 36.01 -5.59
N ALA A 236 5.38 36.44 -4.43
CA ALA A 236 6.21 36.83 -3.29
C ALA A 236 7.08 35.67 -2.79
N VAL A 237 6.53 34.45 -2.75
CA VAL A 237 7.30 33.25 -2.39
C VAL A 237 8.39 32.97 -3.43
N ARG A 238 8.09 33.11 -4.72
CA ARG A 238 9.07 32.93 -5.81
C ARG A 238 10.18 33.97 -5.78
N GLU A 239 9.85 35.24 -5.56
CA GLU A 239 10.81 36.34 -5.43
C GLU A 239 11.77 36.09 -4.27
N GLN A 240 11.24 35.64 -3.12
CA GLN A 240 12.07 35.30 -1.96
C GLN A 240 12.98 34.09 -2.19
N LEU A 241 12.53 33.09 -2.97
CA LEU A 241 13.41 32.00 -3.39
C LEU A 241 14.54 32.50 -4.30
N GLN A 242 14.27 33.45 -5.20
CA GLN A 242 15.29 34.09 -6.05
C GLN A 242 16.29 34.91 -5.25
N GLU A 243 15.84 35.66 -4.24
CA GLU A 243 16.73 36.39 -3.31
C GLU A 243 17.63 35.46 -2.50
N LEU A 244 17.18 34.23 -2.23
CA LEU A 244 18.00 33.18 -1.61
C LEU A 244 18.97 32.51 -2.59
N GLY A 245 18.94 32.89 -3.87
CA GLY A 245 19.82 32.40 -4.95
C GLY A 245 19.23 31.25 -5.77
N TRP A 246 17.99 30.84 -5.52
CA TRP A 246 17.28 29.88 -6.36
C TRP A 246 16.67 30.64 -7.54
N HIS A 247 17.40 30.75 -8.65
CA HIS A 247 16.89 31.48 -9.82
C HIS A 247 15.92 30.64 -10.66
N GLU A 248 16.08 29.32 -10.63
CA GLU A 248 15.28 28.38 -11.41
C GLU A 248 14.45 27.47 -10.50
N HIS A 249 13.14 27.42 -10.78
CA HIS A 249 12.16 26.67 -9.99
C HIS A 249 11.30 25.78 -10.88
N LEU A 250 11.06 24.55 -10.41
CA LEU A 250 10.09 23.63 -10.98
C LEU A 250 9.12 23.18 -9.89
N TYR A 251 7.85 23.02 -10.27
CA TYR A 251 6.80 22.60 -9.34
C TYR A 251 6.26 21.23 -9.67
N ILE A 252 6.21 20.35 -8.67
CA ILE A 252 5.77 18.95 -8.83
C ILE A 252 4.34 18.87 -9.40
N GLN A 253 3.48 19.82 -9.03
CA GLN A 253 2.09 19.87 -9.50
C GLN A 253 1.99 20.03 -11.03
N HIS A 254 2.98 20.65 -11.69
CA HIS A 254 2.96 20.78 -13.15
C HIS A 254 3.14 19.41 -13.82
N ALA A 255 4.08 18.60 -13.32
CA ALA A 255 4.28 17.23 -13.78
C ALA A 255 3.08 16.33 -13.41
N GLU A 256 2.44 16.57 -12.27
CA GLU A 256 1.21 15.87 -11.88
C GLU A 256 0.07 16.18 -12.86
N THR A 257 -0.20 17.45 -13.18
CA THR A 257 -1.22 17.83 -14.16
C THR A 257 -0.95 17.21 -15.54
N ALA A 258 0.30 17.21 -15.98
CA ALA A 258 0.69 16.58 -17.24
C ALA A 258 0.47 15.06 -17.24
N LEU A 259 0.71 14.40 -16.09
CA LEU A 259 0.40 12.97 -15.90
C LEU A 259 -1.11 12.69 -15.94
N PHE A 260 -1.94 13.51 -15.29
CA PHE A 260 -3.40 13.36 -15.36
C PHE A 260 -3.92 13.48 -16.80
N GLN A 261 -3.41 14.45 -17.55
CA GLN A 261 -3.78 14.62 -18.96
C GLN A 261 -3.41 13.39 -19.79
N ALA A 262 -2.16 12.91 -19.70
CA ALA A 262 -1.74 11.73 -20.45
C ALA A 262 -2.46 10.46 -20.02
N ALA A 263 -2.79 10.30 -18.74
CA ALA A 263 -3.60 9.19 -18.26
C ALA A 263 -5.01 9.21 -18.88
N SER A 264 -5.62 10.39 -18.98
CA SER A 264 -6.92 10.58 -19.64
C SER A 264 -6.84 10.25 -21.14
N ASP A 265 -5.84 10.78 -21.83
CA ASP A 265 -5.65 10.54 -23.27
C ASP A 265 -5.38 9.05 -23.54
N PHE A 266 -4.60 8.39 -22.68
CA PHE A 266 -4.33 6.95 -22.75
C PHE A 266 -5.61 6.13 -22.60
N ALA A 267 -6.45 6.44 -21.61
CA ALA A 267 -7.70 5.73 -21.37
C ALA A 267 -8.70 5.87 -22.54
N LEU A 268 -8.75 7.05 -23.17
CA LEU A 268 -9.59 7.30 -24.34
C LEU A 268 -9.12 6.53 -25.59
N ASN A 269 -7.80 6.44 -25.80
CA ASN A 269 -7.23 5.91 -27.04
C ASN A 269 -7.00 4.40 -27.01
N GLU A 270 -6.64 3.81 -25.87
CA GLU A 270 -6.26 2.39 -25.82
C GLU A 270 -7.41 1.43 -25.52
N LYS A 271 -8.66 1.89 -25.43
CA LYS A 271 -9.80 1.10 -24.93
C LYS A 271 -9.39 0.32 -23.68
N THR A 272 -8.84 1.01 -22.68
CA THR A 272 -8.55 0.38 -21.38
C THR A 272 -9.85 -0.21 -20.84
N ALA A 273 -9.99 -1.53 -20.95
CA ALA A 273 -11.14 -2.25 -20.44
C ALA A 273 -11.05 -2.28 -18.91
N GLY A 274 -11.73 -1.35 -18.24
CA GLY A 274 -11.90 -1.36 -16.79
C GLY A 274 -10.97 -0.42 -16.00
N LEU A 275 -10.64 -0.84 -14.78
CA LEU A 275 -9.90 -0.12 -13.73
C LEU A 275 -8.49 0.35 -14.16
N GLY A 276 -8.11 1.59 -13.83
CA GLY A 276 -6.79 2.14 -14.09
C GLY A 276 -6.26 3.04 -12.96
N PHE A 277 -5.06 2.76 -12.45
CA PHE A 277 -4.39 3.54 -11.41
C PHE A 277 -3.38 4.53 -11.98
N ILE A 278 -3.63 5.82 -11.75
CA ILE A 278 -2.68 6.88 -12.09
C ILE A 278 -1.54 6.86 -11.05
N PRO A 279 -0.26 6.73 -11.45
CA PRO A 279 0.87 6.53 -10.54
C PRO A 279 1.33 7.81 -9.82
N VAL A 280 0.42 8.51 -9.13
CA VAL A 280 0.68 9.81 -8.51
C VAL A 280 1.43 9.74 -7.17
N CYS A 281 1.18 8.68 -6.37
CA CYS A 281 1.70 8.57 -5.01
C CYS A 281 2.69 7.39 -4.87
N PRO A 282 3.99 7.64 -4.69
CA PRO A 282 5.00 6.58 -4.54
C PRO A 282 4.73 5.63 -3.39
N ALA A 283 4.20 6.14 -2.27
CA ALA A 283 3.86 5.31 -1.11
C ALA A 283 2.70 4.35 -1.41
N VAL A 284 1.76 4.75 -2.27
CA VAL A 284 0.67 3.85 -2.71
C VAL A 284 1.19 2.83 -3.71
N LEU A 285 2.10 3.20 -4.63
CA LEU A 285 2.76 2.22 -5.49
C LEU A 285 3.53 1.17 -4.65
N ASN A 286 4.26 1.61 -3.63
CA ASN A 286 4.93 0.72 -2.68
C ASN A 286 3.94 -0.20 -1.96
N LEU A 287 2.76 0.31 -1.59
CA LEU A 287 1.68 -0.48 -0.98
C LEU A 287 1.12 -1.53 -1.94
N ILE A 288 0.87 -1.15 -3.20
CA ILE A 288 0.40 -2.07 -4.24
C ILE A 288 1.44 -3.18 -4.46
N GLN A 289 2.71 -2.82 -4.68
CA GLN A 289 3.79 -3.78 -4.86
C GLN A 289 3.95 -4.73 -3.67
N LEU A 290 3.68 -4.25 -2.45
CA LEU A 290 3.84 -5.03 -1.22
C LEU A 290 2.62 -5.89 -0.90
N ARG A 291 1.43 -5.30 -0.77
CA ARG A 291 0.19 -5.94 -0.25
C ARG A 291 -0.81 -6.36 -1.33
N TYR A 292 -0.77 -5.72 -2.50
CA TYR A 292 -1.74 -5.93 -3.58
C TYR A 292 -1.05 -6.18 -4.94
N PRO A 293 -0.08 -7.10 -5.04
CA PRO A 293 0.70 -7.23 -6.27
C PRO A 293 -0.14 -7.74 -7.46
N SER A 294 -1.29 -8.35 -7.20
CA SER A 294 -2.33 -8.69 -8.18
C SER A 294 -2.88 -7.45 -8.94
N LEU A 295 -2.75 -6.26 -8.34
CA LEU A 295 -3.22 -4.99 -8.88
C LEU A 295 -2.15 -4.23 -9.69
N ILE A 296 -0.91 -4.71 -9.72
CA ILE A 296 0.17 -4.12 -10.52
C ILE A 296 -0.21 -3.93 -12.00
N PRO A 297 -0.87 -4.89 -12.68
CA PRO A 297 -1.24 -4.72 -14.09
C PRO A 297 -2.21 -3.57 -14.36
N TYR A 298 -2.94 -3.10 -13.34
CA TYR A 298 -3.87 -1.97 -13.47
C TYR A 298 -3.20 -0.62 -13.22
N VAL A 299 -1.91 -0.59 -12.86
CA VAL A 299 -1.14 0.67 -12.77
C VAL A 299 -0.79 1.11 -14.18
N LEU A 300 -1.24 2.32 -14.55
CA LEU A 300 -0.98 2.88 -15.87
C LEU A 300 0.53 2.98 -16.15
N PRO A 301 0.98 2.85 -17.41
CA PRO A 301 2.38 2.66 -17.78
C PRO A 301 3.21 3.95 -17.72
N PHE A 302 2.92 4.83 -16.77
CA PHE A 302 3.61 6.10 -16.57
C PHE A 302 4.53 6.06 -15.34
N LEU A 303 5.56 6.90 -15.36
CA LEU A 303 6.32 7.26 -14.17
C LEU A 303 5.50 8.20 -13.28
N SER A 304 5.75 8.17 -11.98
CA SER A 304 5.18 9.18 -11.07
C SER A 304 5.72 10.58 -11.40
N PRO A 305 5.07 11.67 -10.92
CA PRO A 305 5.56 13.02 -11.16
C PRO A 305 7.01 13.22 -10.70
N MET A 306 7.37 12.66 -9.54
CA MET A 306 8.74 12.72 -9.01
C MET A 306 9.74 11.96 -9.88
N GLU A 307 9.40 10.74 -10.32
CA GLU A 307 10.26 9.96 -11.22
C GLU A 307 10.39 10.65 -12.58
N SER A 308 9.31 11.22 -13.11
CA SER A 308 9.33 11.94 -14.39
C SER A 308 10.24 13.16 -14.34
N ILE A 309 10.17 13.95 -13.26
CA ILE A 309 11.08 15.09 -13.07
C ILE A 309 12.53 14.61 -12.95
N ARG A 310 12.77 13.60 -12.10
CA ARG A 310 14.10 13.01 -11.89
C ARG A 310 14.73 12.54 -13.18
N ASP A 311 14.00 11.78 -14.00
CA ASP A 311 14.53 11.13 -15.19
C ASP A 311 14.66 12.11 -16.38
N ARG A 312 14.00 13.27 -16.32
CA ARG A 312 14.18 14.37 -17.30
C ARG A 312 15.39 15.27 -16.97
N LEU A 313 15.66 15.50 -15.69
CA LEU A 313 16.76 16.35 -15.23
C LEU A 313 18.09 15.58 -15.20
N LEU A 314 18.60 15.26 -16.40
CA LEU A 314 19.81 14.46 -16.60
C LEU A 314 21.12 15.25 -16.51
N THR A 315 21.05 16.58 -16.36
CA THR A 315 22.22 17.46 -16.27
C THR A 315 21.99 18.59 -15.26
N GLY A 316 23.01 18.93 -14.48
CA GLY A 316 22.97 20.03 -13.50
C GLY A 316 22.67 19.59 -12.06
N LEU A 317 22.73 20.54 -11.14
CA LEU A 317 22.47 20.32 -9.72
C LEU A 317 20.97 20.51 -9.43
N ALA A 318 20.29 19.43 -9.06
CA ALA A 318 18.88 19.45 -8.72
C ALA A 318 18.67 19.34 -7.20
N VAL A 319 17.86 20.26 -6.65
CA VAL A 319 17.50 20.24 -5.22
C VAL A 319 16.02 19.96 -5.09
N PHE A 320 15.69 18.76 -4.59
CA PHE A 320 14.33 18.32 -4.39
C PHE A 320 13.85 18.68 -3.00
N VAL A 321 12.63 19.21 -2.91
CA VAL A 321 11.90 19.41 -1.65
C VAL A 321 10.80 18.33 -1.56
N PRO A 322 11.11 17.11 -1.07
CA PRO A 322 10.12 16.06 -0.98
C PRO A 322 9.05 16.38 0.06
N SER A 323 7.80 16.05 -0.25
CA SER A 323 6.67 16.12 0.70
C SER A 323 6.58 14.90 1.61
N CYS A 324 7.32 13.83 1.37
CA CYS A 324 7.32 12.63 2.22
C CYS A 324 8.58 11.77 2.03
N PRO A 325 8.84 10.80 2.93
CA PRO A 325 9.97 9.89 2.78
C PRO A 325 9.91 9.06 1.49
N ALA A 326 8.72 8.71 0.99
CA ALA A 326 8.63 7.91 -0.24
C ALA A 326 9.12 8.70 -1.46
N GLN A 327 8.87 10.02 -1.49
CA GLN A 327 9.44 10.91 -2.50
C GLN A 327 10.94 11.10 -2.29
N SER A 328 11.39 11.29 -1.04
CA SER A 328 12.82 11.38 -0.69
C SER A 328 13.61 10.14 -1.14
N ALA A 329 13.08 8.94 -0.90
CA ALA A 329 13.68 7.68 -1.32
C ALA A 329 13.82 7.57 -2.85
N LEU A 330 12.83 8.03 -3.62
CA LEU A 330 12.89 7.99 -5.09
C LEU A 330 14.01 8.85 -5.68
N VAL A 331 14.37 9.94 -5.01
CA VAL A 331 15.39 10.89 -5.48
C VAL A 331 16.69 10.78 -4.69
N ARG A 332 16.85 9.70 -3.91
CA ARG A 332 18.02 9.50 -3.04
C ARG A 332 19.32 9.30 -3.82
N ASP A 333 19.22 8.58 -4.93
CA ASP A 333 20.34 8.09 -5.74
C ASP A 333 20.15 8.48 -7.22
N CYS A 334 19.77 9.74 -7.50
CA CYS A 334 19.86 10.27 -8.86
C CYS A 334 21.33 10.13 -9.31
N GLY A 335 21.55 9.45 -10.44
CA GLY A 335 22.83 8.79 -10.77
C GLY A 335 24.08 9.69 -10.75
N ILE A 336 25.25 9.07 -10.93
CA ILE A 336 26.61 9.67 -10.85
C ILE A 336 26.74 11.03 -11.58
N LEU A 337 25.95 11.24 -12.63
CA LEU A 337 25.98 12.43 -13.50
C LEU A 337 25.13 13.62 -12.99
N SER A 338 24.19 13.41 -12.06
CA SER A 338 23.31 14.44 -11.50
C SER A 338 23.15 14.24 -9.99
N PRO A 339 24.09 14.73 -9.15
CA PRO A 339 23.93 14.67 -7.70
C PRO A 339 22.65 15.43 -7.31
N SER A 340 21.71 14.74 -6.66
CA SER A 340 20.51 15.34 -6.11
C SER A 340 20.72 15.68 -4.64
N THR A 341 20.33 16.90 -4.26
CA THR A 341 20.19 17.26 -2.84
C THR A 341 18.72 17.20 -2.46
N ARG A 342 18.43 16.76 -1.23
CA ARG A 342 17.07 16.72 -0.68
C ARG A 342 16.97 17.73 0.45
N LEU A 343 16.08 18.70 0.34
CA LEU A 343 15.89 19.75 1.34
C LEU A 343 14.61 19.48 2.14
N HIS A 344 14.71 19.58 3.46
CA HIS A 344 13.55 19.36 4.32
C HIS A 344 12.46 20.45 4.11
N PRO A 345 11.21 20.09 3.76
CA PRO A 345 10.15 21.03 3.39
C PRO A 345 9.81 22.05 4.48
N ARG A 346 9.77 21.61 5.75
CA ARG A 346 9.47 22.49 6.88
C ARG A 346 10.55 23.53 7.10
N ASN A 347 11.81 23.18 6.85
CA ASN A 347 12.94 24.07 7.09
C ASN A 347 12.99 25.15 6.00
N LEU A 348 12.71 24.77 4.74
CA LEU A 348 12.52 25.73 3.66
C LEU A 348 11.38 26.72 3.98
N ALA A 349 10.20 26.23 4.35
CA ALA A 349 9.07 27.10 4.70
C ALA A 349 9.40 28.06 5.86
N LYS A 350 10.08 27.57 6.91
CA LYS A 350 10.55 28.39 8.03
C LYS A 350 11.59 29.43 7.64
N SER A 351 12.47 29.11 6.68
CA SER A 351 13.47 30.06 6.19
C SER A 351 12.86 31.22 5.38
N LEU A 352 11.73 30.97 4.72
CA LEU A 352 11.00 31.96 3.91
C LEU A 352 10.11 32.85 4.78
N LEU A 353 9.48 32.31 5.83
CA LEU A 353 8.46 33.01 6.61
C LEU A 353 8.88 34.40 7.14
N PRO A 354 10.07 34.59 7.75
CA PRO A 354 10.49 35.91 8.25
C PRO A 354 10.71 36.96 7.15
N ARG A 355 10.93 36.49 5.91
CA ARG A 355 11.25 37.33 4.75
C ARG A 355 10.01 37.73 3.95
N LEU A 356 8.91 37.02 4.16
CA LEU A 356 7.62 37.29 3.53
C LEU A 356 6.89 38.39 4.30
N GLN A 357 7.23 39.65 4.01
CA GLN A 357 6.44 40.81 4.41
C GLN A 357 5.74 41.39 3.17
N TRP A 358 4.41 41.40 3.16
CA TRP A 358 3.67 41.99 2.04
C TRP A 358 2.45 42.78 2.51
N SER A 359 2.32 44.01 2.02
CA SER A 359 1.16 44.88 2.24
C SER A 359 0.03 44.57 1.25
N ARG A 360 -1.23 44.69 1.68
CA ARG A 360 -2.44 44.47 0.87
C ARG A 360 -2.55 45.44 -0.31
N THR A 361 -1.83 45.20 -1.39
CA THR A 361 -2.01 45.89 -2.68
C THR A 361 -1.71 44.90 -3.80
N GLY A 362 -2.68 44.06 -4.12
CA GLY A 362 -2.60 43.14 -5.25
C GLY A 362 -3.94 42.48 -5.48
N THR A 363 -4.61 42.87 -6.56
CA THR A 363 -5.72 42.11 -7.14
C THR A 363 -5.15 40.82 -7.69
N VAL A 364 -5.68 39.68 -7.21
CA VAL A 364 -5.38 38.35 -7.76
C VAL A 364 -5.89 38.35 -9.21
N SER A 365 -5.00 38.17 -10.18
CA SER A 365 -5.40 37.92 -11.56
C SER A 365 -6.00 36.52 -11.66
N ASP A 366 -7.19 36.47 -12.24
CA ASP A 366 -7.98 35.25 -12.43
C ASP A 366 -7.45 34.52 -13.67
N ASP A 367 -6.33 33.81 -13.51
CA ASP A 367 -5.82 32.94 -14.57
C ASP A 367 -6.65 31.65 -14.62
N THR A 368 -7.17 31.34 -15.80
CA THR A 368 -8.03 30.18 -16.04
C THR A 368 -7.34 28.87 -15.69
N VAL A 369 -7.86 28.22 -14.66
CA VAL A 369 -7.41 26.89 -14.22
C VAL A 369 -7.92 25.87 -15.23
N SER A 370 -7.01 25.14 -15.87
CA SER A 370 -7.39 23.90 -16.55
C SER A 370 -7.81 22.91 -15.47
N GLU A 371 -9.11 22.62 -15.38
CA GLU A 371 -9.58 21.55 -14.50
C GLU A 371 -8.96 20.21 -14.96
N PRO A 372 -8.51 19.36 -14.02
CA PRO A 372 -8.02 18.04 -14.37
C PRO A 372 -9.15 17.24 -15.03
N PRO A 373 -8.83 16.31 -15.95
CA PRO A 373 -9.82 15.43 -16.54
C PRO A 373 -10.58 14.63 -15.45
N PRO A 374 -11.85 14.26 -15.71
CA PRO A 374 -12.67 13.57 -14.73
C PRO A 374 -12.02 12.23 -14.33
N CYS A 375 -11.70 12.09 -13.04
CA CYS A 375 -11.11 10.90 -12.46
C CYS A 375 -11.54 10.75 -11.00
N LEU A 376 -11.57 9.51 -10.51
CA LEU A 376 -11.85 9.22 -9.10
C LEU A 376 -10.60 9.52 -8.27
N ILE A 377 -10.71 10.45 -7.32
CA ILE A 377 -9.62 10.79 -6.41
C ILE A 377 -9.93 10.27 -5.01
N ILE A 378 -9.06 9.41 -4.48
CA ILE A 378 -9.15 8.89 -3.12
C ILE A 378 -7.94 9.35 -2.34
N THR A 379 -8.19 10.01 -1.22
CA THR A 379 -7.15 10.51 -0.31
C THR A 379 -7.26 9.82 1.05
N GLY A 380 -6.12 9.69 1.74
CA GLY A 380 -6.03 9.07 3.07
C GLY A 380 -5.82 7.56 3.03
N MET A 381 -4.76 7.10 3.69
CA MET A 381 -4.30 5.71 3.63
C MET A 381 -5.36 4.68 4.02
N ARG A 382 -6.22 4.97 4.99
CA ARG A 382 -7.31 4.06 5.39
C ARG A 382 -8.28 3.81 4.24
N ARG A 383 -8.73 4.87 3.56
CA ARG A 383 -9.66 4.77 2.42
C ARG A 383 -8.99 4.16 1.19
N VAL A 384 -7.70 4.45 0.98
CA VAL A 384 -6.90 3.79 -0.05
C VAL A 384 -6.84 2.28 0.18
N CYS A 385 -6.55 1.81 1.40
CA CYS A 385 -6.56 0.37 1.70
C CYS A 385 -7.94 -0.26 1.47
N GLN A 386 -9.01 0.39 1.93
CA GLN A 386 -10.39 -0.08 1.71
C GLN A 386 -10.75 -0.19 0.22
N PHE A 387 -10.30 0.77 -0.59
CA PHE A 387 -10.50 0.75 -2.03
C PHE A 387 -9.70 -0.39 -2.67
N LEU A 388 -8.40 -0.52 -2.35
CA LEU A 388 -7.56 -1.58 -2.91
C LEU A 388 -8.05 -2.98 -2.52
N ASP A 389 -8.58 -3.16 -1.30
CA ASP A 389 -9.20 -4.41 -0.86
C ASP A 389 -10.44 -4.78 -1.70
N LYS A 390 -11.19 -3.79 -2.22
CA LYS A 390 -12.33 -4.00 -3.14
C LYS A 390 -11.85 -4.22 -4.57
N ALA A 391 -10.87 -3.44 -5.02
CA ALA A 391 -10.30 -3.56 -6.35
C ALA A 391 -9.68 -4.94 -6.59
N GLU A 392 -8.98 -5.49 -5.59
CA GLU A 392 -8.40 -6.84 -5.68
C GLU A 392 -9.47 -7.94 -5.81
N ARG A 393 -10.70 -7.68 -5.37
CA ARG A 393 -11.85 -8.59 -5.51
C ARG A 393 -12.65 -8.35 -6.80
N GLY A 394 -12.19 -7.48 -7.69
CA GLY A 394 -12.89 -7.13 -8.93
C GLY A 394 -14.12 -6.25 -8.74
N LEU A 395 -14.30 -5.62 -7.56
CA LEU A 395 -15.51 -4.85 -7.23
C LEU A 395 -15.44 -3.36 -7.65
N THR A 396 -14.44 -2.98 -8.44
CA THR A 396 -14.20 -1.57 -8.85
C THR A 396 -13.84 -1.47 -10.34
N GLU A 397 -14.32 -2.39 -11.17
CA GLU A 397 -14.00 -2.40 -12.61
C GLU A 397 -14.56 -1.19 -13.36
N ASP A 398 -15.59 -0.54 -12.80
CA ASP A 398 -16.19 0.70 -13.28
C ASP A 398 -15.33 1.96 -13.01
N CYS A 399 -14.30 1.85 -12.17
CA CYS A 399 -13.42 2.96 -11.78
C CYS A 399 -12.25 3.15 -12.77
N VAL A 400 -12.57 3.57 -14.02
CA VAL A 400 -11.64 3.59 -15.16
C VAL A 400 -10.35 4.40 -14.91
N LEU A 401 -10.46 5.57 -14.28
CA LEU A 401 -9.31 6.40 -13.91
C LEU A 401 -9.36 6.75 -12.44
N THR A 402 -8.41 6.23 -11.68
CA THR A 402 -8.34 6.38 -10.23
C THR A 402 -6.97 6.89 -9.78
N ALA A 403 -6.95 7.99 -9.04
CA ALA A 403 -5.76 8.53 -8.39
C ALA A 403 -5.84 8.33 -6.87
N LEU A 404 -4.83 7.67 -6.31
CA LEU A 404 -4.78 7.28 -4.90
C LEU A 404 -3.66 8.03 -4.18
N TYR A 405 -4.00 8.68 -3.06
CA TYR A 405 -3.05 9.42 -2.23
C TYR A 405 -3.03 8.89 -0.79
N ALA A 406 -1.83 8.63 -0.27
CA ALA A 406 -1.65 8.17 1.11
C ALA A 406 -2.11 9.20 2.17
N CYS A 407 -1.97 10.49 1.88
CA CYS A 407 -2.34 11.59 2.78
C CYS A 407 -3.71 12.16 2.43
N GLU A 408 -4.37 12.78 3.41
CA GLU A 408 -5.59 13.58 3.22
C GLU A 408 -5.31 14.77 2.27
N ASN A 409 -6.23 15.08 1.35
CA ASN A 409 -6.04 16.16 0.36
C ASN A 409 -4.72 16.05 -0.44
N GLY A 410 -4.19 14.86 -0.69
CA GLY A 410 -2.96 14.69 -1.48
C GLY A 410 -1.70 15.15 -0.74
N CYS A 411 -0.69 15.63 -1.46
CA CYS A 411 0.59 16.06 -0.85
C CYS A 411 0.45 17.25 0.11
N TYR A 412 -0.66 18.01 0.01
CA TYR A 412 -1.00 19.13 0.89
C TYR A 412 -1.22 18.69 2.34
N GLY A 413 -1.73 17.48 2.56
CA GLY A 413 -1.94 16.94 3.91
C GLY A 413 -0.80 16.08 4.43
N SER A 414 0.40 16.17 3.85
CA SER A 414 1.55 15.51 4.42
C SER A 414 1.86 16.07 5.83
N PRO A 415 2.13 15.23 6.85
CA PRO A 415 2.46 15.67 8.22
C PRO A 415 3.75 16.50 8.37
N VAL A 416 4.49 16.67 7.27
CA VAL A 416 5.69 17.53 7.22
C VAL A 416 5.31 19.00 7.23
N TRP A 417 4.10 19.32 6.76
CA TRP A 417 3.50 20.64 6.72
C TRP A 417 2.84 21.00 8.05
N GLU A 418 2.81 22.30 8.38
CA GLU A 418 2.20 22.80 9.61
C GLU A 418 0.75 23.28 9.38
N THR A 419 0.43 23.76 8.17
CA THR A 419 -0.92 24.22 7.83
C THR A 419 -1.88 23.04 7.66
N PRO A 420 -3.13 23.14 8.19
CA PRO A 420 -4.15 22.11 7.98
C PRO A 420 -4.37 21.76 6.49
N PRO A 421 -4.56 20.48 6.13
CA PRO A 421 -4.54 20.01 4.73
C PRO A 421 -5.46 20.77 3.77
N ALA A 422 -6.73 20.94 4.16
CA ALA A 422 -7.74 21.63 3.35
C ALA A 422 -7.40 23.11 3.14
N VAL A 423 -6.84 23.76 4.18
CA VAL A 423 -6.42 25.17 4.12
C VAL A 423 -5.18 25.32 3.22
N ALA A 424 -4.20 24.42 3.36
CA ALA A 424 -3.00 24.42 2.53
C ALA A 424 -3.36 24.24 1.05
N MET A 425 -4.24 23.30 0.73
CA MET A 425 -4.73 23.07 -0.64
C MET A 425 -5.49 24.28 -1.19
N PHE A 426 -6.41 24.86 -0.41
CA PHE A 426 -7.16 26.05 -0.84
C PHE A 426 -6.22 27.20 -1.17
N ARG A 427 -5.31 27.57 -0.25
CA ARG A 427 -4.38 28.68 -0.44
C ARG A 427 -3.44 28.47 -1.63
N ALA A 428 -2.92 27.26 -1.80
CA ALA A 428 -2.05 26.96 -2.92
C ALA A 428 -2.77 27.12 -4.28
N LYS A 429 -4.05 26.72 -4.35
CA LYS A 429 -4.88 26.83 -5.57
C LYS A 429 -5.43 28.23 -5.84
N SER A 430 -5.70 29.03 -4.80
CA SER A 430 -6.25 30.39 -4.95
C SER A 430 -5.23 31.43 -5.42
N GLY A 431 -3.94 31.10 -5.46
CA GLY A 431 -2.85 32.03 -5.78
C GLY A 431 -2.57 32.26 -7.26
N GLY A 432 -3.52 31.96 -8.16
CA GLY A 432 -3.35 32.01 -9.62
C GLY A 432 -3.10 30.65 -10.25
N GLY A 433 -3.31 30.56 -11.58
CA GLY A 433 -3.27 29.33 -12.35
C GLY A 433 -1.89 28.64 -12.40
N ILE A 434 -1.91 27.34 -12.66
CA ILE A 434 -0.69 26.56 -12.96
C ILE A 434 -0.30 26.86 -14.40
N ILE A 435 0.77 27.64 -14.60
CA ILE A 435 1.39 27.79 -15.92
C ILE A 435 2.06 26.45 -16.25
N ARG A 436 1.59 25.76 -17.30
CA ARG A 436 2.22 24.54 -17.78
C ARG A 436 3.70 24.81 -18.05
N ASP A 437 4.57 23.97 -17.49
CA ASP A 437 5.99 23.98 -17.81
C ASP A 437 6.25 22.86 -18.83
N GLU A 438 6.58 23.21 -20.07
CA GLU A 438 6.80 22.26 -21.16
C GLU A 438 7.95 21.28 -20.87
N ARG A 439 8.85 21.62 -19.94
CA ARG A 439 9.92 20.73 -19.48
C ARG A 439 9.39 19.56 -18.65
N LEU A 440 8.16 19.65 -18.14
CA LEU A 440 7.56 18.73 -17.17
C LEU A 440 6.44 17.86 -17.77
N GLY A 441 6.73 17.18 -18.87
CA GLY A 441 5.82 16.20 -19.46
C GLY A 441 5.82 14.85 -18.73
N PRO A 442 4.78 14.01 -18.92
CA PRO A 442 4.77 12.65 -18.40
C PRO A 442 5.83 11.81 -19.11
N LEU A 443 6.35 10.79 -18.41
CA LEU A 443 7.25 9.80 -19.00
C LEU A 443 6.64 8.41 -18.86
N TYR A 444 6.88 7.57 -19.86
CA TYR A 444 6.50 6.16 -19.82
C TYR A 444 7.46 5.37 -18.94
N ARG A 445 6.90 4.43 -18.19
CA ARG A 445 7.66 3.46 -17.42
C ARG A 445 8.10 2.31 -18.35
N ILE A 446 9.40 2.22 -18.62
CA ILE A 446 9.97 1.17 -19.49
C ILE A 446 9.94 -0.20 -18.81
N LYS A 447 10.25 -0.25 -17.51
CA LYS A 447 10.24 -1.49 -16.71
C LYS A 447 8.97 -1.56 -15.87
N PRO A 448 8.11 -2.58 -16.05
CA PRO A 448 6.92 -2.74 -15.23
C PRO A 448 7.22 -2.71 -13.74
N LEU A 449 6.26 -2.25 -12.94
CA LEU A 449 6.36 -2.43 -11.49
C LEU A 449 6.40 -3.93 -11.20
N VAL A 450 7.23 -4.32 -10.24
CA VAL A 450 7.30 -5.71 -9.79
C VAL A 450 6.88 -5.81 -8.32
N PRO A 451 6.40 -6.98 -7.87
CA PRO A 451 6.12 -7.22 -6.47
C PRO A 451 7.35 -6.95 -5.59
N ARG A 452 7.14 -6.32 -4.45
CA ARG A 452 8.20 -6.16 -3.44
C ARG A 452 8.27 -7.42 -2.59
N ALA A 453 9.49 -7.80 -2.22
CA ALA A 453 9.73 -8.79 -1.19
C ALA A 453 9.07 -8.33 0.13
N GLY A 454 7.94 -8.93 0.47
CA GLY A 454 7.21 -8.65 1.71
C GLY A 454 7.77 -9.43 2.89
N VAL A 455 6.88 -9.92 3.76
CA VAL A 455 7.25 -10.88 4.80
C VAL A 455 7.67 -12.17 4.10
N ARG A 456 8.97 -12.44 3.99
CA ARG A 456 9.48 -13.75 3.58
C ARG A 456 10.22 -14.34 4.77
N LEU A 457 9.75 -15.48 5.27
CA LEU A 457 10.29 -16.11 6.46
C LEU A 457 11.69 -16.72 6.21
N ASP A 458 11.94 -17.19 4.99
CA ASP A 458 13.22 -17.75 4.57
C ASP A 458 13.38 -17.72 3.04
N THR A 459 14.61 -17.70 2.54
CA THR A 459 14.88 -17.86 1.11
C THR A 459 14.53 -19.26 0.62
N ASP A 460 14.66 -20.27 1.49
CA ASP A 460 14.26 -21.65 1.24
C ASP A 460 12.80 -21.87 1.67
N MET A 461 11.93 -22.25 0.73
CA MET A 461 10.50 -22.43 1.00
C MET A 461 10.21 -23.54 2.02
N VAL A 462 11.02 -24.61 2.06
CA VAL A 462 10.87 -25.69 3.05
C VAL A 462 11.16 -25.15 4.45
N LYS A 463 12.24 -24.36 4.60
CA LYS A 463 12.55 -23.68 5.87
C LYS A 463 11.49 -22.64 6.23
N ALA A 464 10.99 -21.88 5.25
CA ALA A 464 9.92 -20.91 5.45
C ALA A 464 8.64 -21.58 5.98
N MET A 465 8.26 -22.74 5.42
CA MET A 465 7.14 -23.53 5.92
C MET A 465 7.36 -24.10 7.32
N LYS A 466 8.60 -24.46 7.67
CA LYS A 466 8.95 -24.89 9.03
C LYS A 466 8.75 -23.74 10.02
N LYS A 467 9.30 -22.56 9.70
CA LYS A 467 9.12 -21.33 10.49
C LYS A 467 7.63 -20.98 10.62
N LEU A 468 6.85 -21.07 9.55
CA LEU A 468 5.41 -20.80 9.62
C LEU A 468 4.69 -21.70 10.63
N ARG A 469 4.96 -23.01 10.63
CA ARG A 469 4.39 -23.94 11.61
C ARG A 469 4.82 -23.62 13.05
N GLU A 470 6.06 -23.18 13.23
CA GLU A 470 6.57 -22.72 14.52
C GLU A 470 5.87 -21.43 14.98
N ILE A 471 5.57 -20.52 14.05
CA ILE A 471 4.80 -19.30 14.31
C ILE A 471 3.38 -19.67 14.74
N ASP A 472 2.69 -20.56 14.02
CA ASP A 472 1.33 -20.98 14.39
C ASP A 472 1.30 -21.62 15.80
N ARG A 473 2.26 -22.48 16.09
CA ARG A 473 2.40 -23.12 17.42
C ARG A 473 2.66 -22.08 18.51
N SER A 474 3.48 -21.09 18.22
CA SER A 474 3.81 -20.00 19.15
C SER A 474 2.62 -19.08 19.36
N CYS A 475 1.88 -18.77 18.29
CA CYS A 475 0.69 -17.91 18.35
C CYS A 475 -0.44 -18.54 19.17
N LYS A 476 -0.60 -19.87 19.13
CA LYS A 476 -1.57 -20.60 19.98
C LYS A 476 -1.30 -20.49 21.48
N GLN A 477 -0.08 -20.13 21.88
CA GLN A 477 0.28 -19.90 23.29
C GLN A 477 0.03 -18.44 23.72
N LEU A 478 -0.39 -17.58 22.79
CA LEU A 478 -0.68 -16.17 23.05
C LEU A 478 -2.19 -15.95 23.19
N PRO A 479 -2.61 -14.89 23.90
CA PRO A 479 -4.02 -14.69 24.26
C PRO A 479 -4.91 -14.21 23.11
N GLY A 480 -4.38 -13.99 21.91
CA GLY A 480 -5.15 -13.52 20.74
C GLY A 480 -5.77 -12.12 20.88
N ARG A 481 -5.26 -11.28 21.78
CA ARG A 481 -5.85 -9.96 22.11
C ARG A 481 -5.48 -8.84 21.14
N ASP A 482 -4.40 -9.01 20.37
CA ASP A 482 -3.88 -8.03 19.40
C ASP A 482 -3.79 -6.58 19.94
N CYS A 483 -3.47 -6.44 21.23
CA CYS A 483 -3.50 -5.16 21.94
C CYS A 483 -2.27 -4.27 21.75
N GLY A 484 -1.19 -4.77 21.13
CA GLY A 484 0.03 -4.00 20.92
C GLY A 484 0.96 -3.84 22.14
N VAL A 485 0.53 -4.24 23.36
CA VAL A 485 1.25 -3.93 24.62
C VAL A 485 2.67 -4.48 24.67
N CYS A 486 2.92 -5.65 24.09
CA CYS A 486 4.25 -6.24 23.96
C CYS A 486 5.15 -5.57 22.90
N GLY A 487 4.64 -4.54 22.23
CA GLY A 487 5.34 -3.83 21.17
C GLY A 487 5.30 -4.50 19.80
N ALA A 488 4.49 -5.53 19.62
CA ALA A 488 4.13 -6.11 18.32
C ALA A 488 2.65 -5.85 18.01
N PRO A 489 2.27 -5.53 16.77
CA PRO A 489 0.91 -5.13 16.41
C PRO A 489 -0.15 -6.20 16.65
N THR A 490 0.20 -7.48 16.46
CA THR A 490 -0.72 -8.60 16.74
C THR A 490 0.02 -9.71 17.49
N CYS A 491 -0.73 -10.63 18.10
CA CYS A 491 -0.18 -11.85 18.68
C CYS A 491 0.56 -12.69 17.63
N MET A 492 0.01 -12.77 16.42
CA MET A 492 0.67 -13.42 15.28
C MET A 492 2.02 -12.76 14.95
N THR A 493 2.08 -11.43 15.00
CA THR A 493 3.32 -10.69 14.75
C THR A 493 4.36 -10.88 15.86
N LEU A 494 3.94 -10.99 17.13
CA LEU A 494 4.86 -11.34 18.22
C LEU A 494 5.42 -12.74 18.03
N ALA A 495 4.58 -13.71 17.65
CA ALA A 495 5.01 -15.07 17.36
C ALA A 495 6.01 -15.12 16.18
N GLU A 496 5.74 -14.37 15.12
CA GLU A 496 6.68 -14.20 14.01
C GLU A 496 8.01 -13.60 14.47
N ASP A 497 7.98 -12.52 15.24
CA ASP A 497 9.20 -11.91 15.76
C ASP A 497 10.01 -12.86 16.63
N ALA A 498 9.35 -13.70 17.44
CA ALA A 498 10.02 -14.69 18.27
C ALA A 498 10.73 -15.76 17.43
N VAL A 499 10.04 -16.33 16.43
CA VAL A 499 10.62 -17.33 15.52
C VAL A 499 11.75 -16.72 14.68
N MET A 500 11.65 -15.44 14.35
CA MET A 500 12.66 -14.71 13.58
C MET A 500 13.79 -14.14 14.47
N GLY A 501 13.80 -14.40 15.78
CA GLY A 501 14.84 -13.94 16.70
C GLY A 501 14.84 -12.43 16.99
N ARG A 502 13.74 -11.74 16.70
CA ARG A 502 13.56 -10.28 16.93
C ARG A 502 12.92 -9.95 18.27
N ALA A 503 12.33 -10.94 18.94
CA ALA A 503 11.69 -10.82 20.25
C ALA A 503 11.69 -12.16 20.97
N VAL A 504 11.15 -12.18 22.18
CA VAL A 504 10.80 -13.40 22.92
C VAL A 504 9.31 -13.41 23.21
N LEU A 505 8.68 -14.59 23.25
CA LEU A 505 7.25 -14.70 23.51
C LEU A 505 6.85 -14.19 24.91
N ASP A 506 7.77 -14.29 25.87
CA ASP A 506 7.56 -13.85 27.26
C ASP A 506 7.46 -12.32 27.38
N ALA A 507 7.71 -11.57 26.29
CA ALA A 507 7.36 -10.16 26.20
C ALA A 507 5.83 -9.92 26.30
N CYS A 508 5.00 -10.96 26.11
CA CYS A 508 3.58 -10.88 26.35
C CYS A 508 3.25 -10.97 27.85
N ILE A 509 2.94 -9.83 28.47
CA ILE A 509 2.55 -9.77 29.88
C ILE A 509 1.32 -10.63 30.24
N PHE A 510 0.43 -10.86 29.28
CA PHE A 510 -0.79 -11.63 29.49
C PHE A 510 -0.56 -13.14 29.43
N ARG A 511 0.53 -13.57 28.79
CA ARG A 511 0.93 -14.98 28.79
C ARG A 511 1.44 -15.39 30.17
N ASN A 512 2.26 -14.54 30.79
CA ASN A 512 2.86 -14.81 32.11
C ASN A 512 1.83 -14.75 33.25
N ASN A 513 0.69 -14.06 33.04
CA ASN A 513 -0.35 -13.85 34.06
C ASN A 513 -1.61 -14.73 33.87
N SER A 514 -1.55 -15.77 33.03
CA SER A 514 -2.67 -16.72 32.90
C SER A 514 -2.66 -17.73 34.05
N PRO A 515 -3.83 -18.05 34.67
CA PRO A 515 -3.90 -19.05 35.71
C PRO A 515 -3.53 -20.41 35.11
N GLY A 516 -2.33 -20.89 35.43
CA GLY A 516 -1.75 -22.11 34.86
C GLY A 516 -0.27 -21.99 34.43
N HIS A 517 0.31 -20.78 34.39
CA HIS A 517 1.75 -20.62 34.20
C HIS A 517 2.44 -20.56 35.58
N GLU A 518 2.87 -21.72 36.08
CA GLU A 518 3.81 -21.75 37.21
C GLU A 518 5.09 -21.02 36.77
N SER A 519 5.34 -19.87 37.38
CA SER A 519 6.62 -19.20 37.26
C SER A 519 7.66 -20.13 37.88
N GLY A 520 8.59 -20.62 37.05
CA GLY A 520 9.87 -21.13 37.51
C GLY A 520 10.72 -19.97 38.02
N ALA A 521 10.24 -19.27 39.05
CA ALA A 521 11.06 -18.38 39.83
C ALA A 521 11.94 -19.27 40.71
N ALA A 522 13.24 -19.24 40.40
CA ALA A 522 14.28 -19.87 41.19
C ALA A 522 14.04 -19.59 42.67
N LYS A 523 13.90 -20.66 43.45
CA LYS A 523 14.12 -20.61 44.89
C LYS A 523 15.56 -20.13 45.08
N GLU A 524 15.71 -18.89 45.53
CA GLU A 524 16.88 -18.49 46.29
C GLU A 524 17.09 -19.55 47.38
N THR A 525 18.19 -20.27 47.26
CA THR A 525 18.73 -21.13 48.30
C THR A 525 20.14 -20.65 48.57
N ASP A 526 20.31 -20.14 49.80
CA ASP A 526 21.53 -20.05 50.60
C ASP A 526 22.84 -19.58 49.94
N ARG A 527 23.26 -18.33 50.24
CA ARG A 527 24.24 -18.04 51.31
C ARG A 527 24.50 -16.54 51.48
#